data_AF-A0A5C8DS76-F1
#
_entry.id   AF-A0A5C8DS76-F1
#
_cell.length_a   1.000
_cell.length_b   1.000
_cell.length_c   1.000
_cell.angle_alpha   90.00
_cell.angle_beta   90.00
_cell.angle_gamma   90.00
#
_symmetry.space_group_name_H-M   'P 1'
#
loop_
_entity.id
_entity.type
_entity.pdbx_description
1 polymer ?
#
loop_
_entity_poly.entity_id
_entity_poly.type
_entity_poly.pdbx_seq_one_letter_code
_entity_poly.pdbx_strand_id
1 'polypeptide(L)'
;MRPFTIYSKISEYLEEYKVNVIHKILSIAKVDRIFLLGASLHRRRSESIFCPSAPTSQFANDFIFAIIVSDLDTCSVYQLQEKIEKSVQGNFLLTTIILEAKRFNRYLQSGDVFACNIYSKAVEVFVNSNSRRLPIPKNLSDQYYKIQIQETFHQGHARIKSFFLGADFFIEKGDFNMTLFMLHQAFEQILITLIKVGSGFRTTTHNLSRLLRLSAMICYENS
;
A
#
# COMPACT_ATOMS: atom_id res chain seq x y z
N MET A 1 26.91 -7.13 7.22
CA MET A 1 26.03 -6.05 7.73
C MET A 1 24.60 -6.58 7.69
N ARG A 2 23.92 -6.75 8.83
CA ARG A 2 22.46 -7.04 8.80
C ARG A 2 21.76 -5.80 8.23
N PRO A 3 20.81 -5.92 7.29
CA PRO A 3 20.12 -4.75 6.78
C PRO A 3 19.42 -4.06 7.95
N PHE A 4 19.57 -2.74 8.02
CA PHE A 4 18.88 -1.87 8.95
C PHE A 4 17.38 -1.91 8.60
N THR A 5 16.67 -2.97 8.99
CA THR A 5 15.24 -3.07 8.70
C THR A 5 14.53 -2.14 9.67
N ILE A 6 14.02 -1.02 9.12
CA ILE A 6 13.07 -0.12 9.77
C ILE A 6 12.05 -0.92 10.61
N TYR A 7 11.60 -2.09 10.12
CA TYR A 7 10.76 -3.05 10.84
C TYR A 7 11.20 -3.43 12.26
N SER A 8 12.51 -3.59 12.52
CA SER A 8 13.03 -3.92 13.86
C SER A 8 12.86 -2.76 14.84
N LYS A 9 13.23 -1.54 14.43
CA LYS A 9 13.02 -0.31 15.20
C LYS A 9 11.55 0.08 15.29
N ILE A 10 10.79 -0.19 14.24
CA ILE A 10 9.36 0.05 14.20
C ILE A 10 8.63 -0.79 15.23
N SER A 11 9.12 -1.99 15.60
CA SER A 11 8.55 -2.71 16.74
C SER A 11 8.59 -1.83 18.00
N GLU A 12 9.71 -1.18 18.29
CA GLU A 12 9.86 -0.27 19.45
C GLU A 12 8.99 0.98 19.33
N TYR A 13 8.93 1.63 18.15
CA TYR A 13 8.04 2.78 17.91
C TYR A 13 6.56 2.40 17.88
N LEU A 14 6.26 1.16 17.50
CA LEU A 14 4.90 0.65 17.47
C LEU A 14 4.43 0.35 18.88
N GLU A 15 5.19 -0.20 19.81
CA GLU A 15 4.60 -0.65 21.10
C GLU A 15 3.72 0.42 21.81
N GLU A 16 4.07 1.70 21.76
CA GLU A 16 3.22 2.78 22.33
C GLU A 16 2.05 3.19 21.40
N TYR A 17 2.26 3.26 20.09
CA TYR A 17 1.26 3.73 19.11
C TYR A 17 0.32 2.62 18.60
N LYS A 18 0.83 1.39 18.49
CA LYS A 18 0.21 0.16 18.01
C LYS A 18 -1.04 -0.17 18.80
N VAL A 19 -0.98 -0.05 20.12
CA VAL A 19 -2.13 -0.33 21.00
C VAL A 19 -3.30 0.58 20.63
N ASN A 20 -3.08 1.90 20.59
CA ASN A 20 -4.15 2.86 20.27
C ASN A 20 -4.71 2.70 18.85
N VAL A 21 -3.83 2.48 17.87
CA VAL A 21 -4.20 2.38 16.46
C VAL A 21 -4.95 1.09 16.18
N ILE A 22 -4.43 -0.03 16.67
CA ILE A 22 -5.08 -1.33 16.54
C ILE A 22 -6.42 -1.28 17.26
N HIS A 23 -6.51 -0.76 18.49
CA HIS A 23 -7.79 -0.63 19.19
C HIS A 23 -8.83 0.19 18.41
N LYS A 24 -8.42 1.31 17.80
CA LYS A 24 -9.31 2.09 16.93
C LYS A 24 -9.79 1.26 15.72
N ILE A 25 -8.88 0.57 15.04
CA ILE A 25 -9.22 -0.31 13.91
C ILE A 25 -10.22 -1.40 14.35
N LEU A 26 -9.95 -2.07 15.48
CA LEU A 26 -10.80 -3.13 16.03
C LEU A 26 -12.17 -2.65 16.47
N SER A 27 -12.29 -1.39 16.91
CA SER A 27 -13.59 -0.79 17.25
C SER A 27 -14.48 -0.52 16.03
N ILE A 28 -13.90 -0.43 14.83
CA ILE A 28 -14.59 -0.10 13.59
C ILE A 28 -14.97 -1.36 12.80
N ALA A 29 -14.16 -2.42 12.85
CA ALA A 29 -14.36 -3.63 12.06
C ALA A 29 -13.98 -4.92 12.79
N LYS A 30 -14.64 -6.01 12.38
CA LYS A 30 -14.28 -7.38 12.77
C LYS A 30 -13.03 -7.82 11.99
N VAL A 31 -11.88 -7.55 12.58
CA VAL A 31 -10.58 -7.87 11.99
C VAL A 31 -10.11 -9.24 12.46
N ASP A 32 -9.66 -10.06 11.50
CA ASP A 32 -8.97 -11.31 11.76
C ASP A 32 -7.47 -11.06 11.98
N ARG A 33 -6.84 -10.32 11.05
CA ARG A 33 -5.38 -10.10 11.07
C ARG A 33 -5.03 -8.72 10.54
N ILE A 34 -3.95 -8.14 11.07
CA ILE A 34 -3.34 -6.91 10.53
C ILE A 34 -1.87 -7.19 10.25
N PHE A 35 -1.45 -6.87 9.03
CA PHE A 35 -0.06 -6.95 8.59
C PHE A 35 0.47 -5.55 8.32
N LEU A 36 1.68 -5.27 8.81
CA LEU A 36 2.45 -4.10 8.41
C LEU A 36 3.16 -4.40 7.09
N LEU A 37 2.78 -3.65 6.04
CA LEU A 37 3.37 -3.77 4.71
C LEU A 37 4.53 -2.81 4.47
N GLY A 38 4.48 -1.64 5.09
CA GLY A 38 5.49 -0.62 4.91
C GLY A 38 5.27 0.55 5.86
N ALA A 39 6.34 1.28 6.13
CA ALA A 39 6.28 2.48 6.94
C ALA A 39 7.45 3.42 6.65
N SER A 40 7.20 4.71 6.83
CA SER A 40 8.17 5.78 6.59
C SER A 40 8.63 6.40 7.90
N LEU A 41 9.95 6.53 8.05
CA LEU A 41 10.58 7.26 9.15
C LEU A 41 10.92 8.68 8.68
N HIS A 42 10.29 9.68 9.30
CA HIS A 42 10.57 11.08 9.05
C HIS A 42 11.68 11.57 9.97
N ARG A 43 12.59 12.36 9.42
CA ARG A 43 13.60 13.10 10.19
C ARG A 43 13.22 14.56 10.18
N ARG A 44 12.95 15.13 11.36
CA ARG A 44 12.68 16.55 11.51
C ARG A 44 13.83 17.24 12.21
N ARG A 45 14.28 18.33 11.61
CA ARG A 45 15.20 19.30 12.22
C ARG A 45 14.54 20.66 12.08
N SER A 46 14.44 21.41 13.17
CA SER A 46 13.77 22.71 13.18
C SER A 46 14.71 23.76 13.73
N GLU A 47 15.45 24.39 12.84
CA GLU A 47 16.33 25.51 13.18
C GLU A 47 15.55 26.81 13.18
N SER A 48 15.96 27.74 14.04
CA SER A 48 15.50 29.11 13.97
C SER A 48 16.65 30.05 14.26
N ILE A 49 16.48 31.33 13.92
CA ILE A 49 17.43 32.39 14.28
C ILE A 49 17.63 32.52 15.80
N PHE A 50 16.74 31.92 16.61
CA PHE A 50 16.81 31.89 18.07
C PHE A 50 17.37 30.58 18.62
N CYS A 51 17.52 29.54 17.78
CA CYS A 51 18.07 28.24 18.18
C CYS A 51 18.82 27.60 16.99
N PRO A 52 20.12 27.93 16.82
CA PRO A 52 20.94 27.39 15.72
C PRO A 52 21.25 25.90 15.87
N SER A 53 21.20 25.38 17.10
CA SER A 53 21.56 24.00 17.45
C SER A 53 20.33 23.16 17.79
N ALA A 54 19.36 23.11 16.88
CA ALA A 54 18.16 22.33 17.10
C ALA A 54 18.44 20.82 16.94
N PRO A 55 17.95 19.98 17.87
CA PRO A 55 18.12 18.54 17.78
C PRO A 55 17.37 17.99 16.56
N THR A 56 17.93 16.93 15.97
CA THR A 56 17.23 16.15 14.94
C THR A 56 16.39 15.08 15.63
N SER A 57 15.09 15.06 15.39
CA SER A 57 14.19 14.00 15.84
C SER A 57 13.85 13.05 14.70
N GLN A 58 13.58 11.79 15.03
CA GLN A 58 13.09 10.78 14.09
C GLN A 58 11.78 10.22 14.62
N PHE A 59 10.78 10.07 13.75
CA PHE A 59 9.49 9.50 14.12
C PHE A 59 8.85 8.79 12.92
N ALA A 60 8.12 7.72 13.17
CA ALA A 60 7.33 7.06 12.14
C ALA A 60 6.03 7.83 11.95
N ASN A 61 5.71 8.19 10.71
CA ASN A 61 4.52 9.00 10.41
C ASN A 61 3.64 8.40 9.31
N ASP A 62 4.15 7.50 8.49
CA ASP A 62 3.33 6.91 7.44
C ASP A 62 3.34 5.40 7.61
N PHE A 63 2.16 4.79 7.65
CA PHE A 63 2.00 3.34 7.80
C PHE A 63 1.10 2.81 6.70
N ILE A 64 1.46 1.63 6.20
CA ILE A 64 0.67 0.89 5.22
C ILE A 64 0.31 -0.46 5.83
N PHE A 65 -0.97 -0.69 6.07
CA PHE A 65 -1.49 -1.93 6.64
C PHE A 65 -2.29 -2.72 5.64
N ALA A 66 -2.08 -4.03 5.59
CA ALA A 66 -3.08 -4.96 5.08
C ALA A 66 -3.96 -5.42 6.24
N ILE A 67 -5.26 -5.21 6.13
CA ILE A 67 -6.25 -5.58 7.15
C ILE A 67 -7.10 -6.69 6.57
N ILE A 68 -7.02 -7.87 7.18
CA ILE A 68 -7.84 -9.02 6.85
C ILE A 68 -9.07 -8.99 7.76
N VAL A 69 -10.24 -8.81 7.17
CA VAL A 69 -11.53 -8.79 7.89
C VAL A 69 -12.25 -10.13 7.74
N SER A 70 -12.96 -10.57 8.78
CA SER A 70 -13.66 -11.86 8.76
C SER A 70 -14.77 -11.86 7.70
N ASP A 71 -15.49 -10.74 7.60
CA ASP A 71 -16.52 -10.47 6.60
C ASP A 71 -16.58 -8.97 6.31
N LEU A 72 -16.98 -8.61 5.10
CA LEU A 72 -17.42 -7.25 4.81
C LEU A 72 -18.93 -7.23 5.07
N ASP A 73 -19.35 -6.49 6.10
CA ASP A 73 -20.77 -6.20 6.32
C ASP A 73 -21.37 -5.48 5.09
N THR A 74 -22.56 -4.92 5.18
CA THR A 74 -23.16 -4.09 4.11
C THR A 74 -22.33 -2.85 3.71
N CYS A 75 -21.22 -2.57 4.40
CA CYS A 75 -20.29 -1.48 4.14
C CYS A 75 -19.30 -1.86 3.03
N SER A 76 -19.15 -1.00 2.02
CA SER A 76 -18.16 -1.22 0.97
C SER A 76 -16.72 -1.14 1.49
N VAL A 77 -15.79 -1.82 0.82
CA VAL A 77 -14.34 -1.76 1.12
C VAL A 77 -13.85 -0.32 1.22
N TYR A 78 -14.27 0.52 0.26
CA TYR A 78 -13.88 1.92 0.20
C TYR A 78 -14.33 2.71 1.43
N GLN A 79 -15.60 2.56 1.81
CA GLN A 79 -16.14 3.22 3.00
C GLN A 79 -15.44 2.76 4.28
N LEU A 80 -15.09 1.48 4.38
CA LEU A 80 -14.39 0.96 5.54
C LEU A 80 -12.95 1.48 5.60
N GLN A 81 -12.25 1.51 4.47
CA GLN A 81 -10.91 2.14 4.35
C GLN A 81 -10.96 3.59 4.82
N GLU A 82 -11.92 4.36 4.31
CA GLU A 82 -12.07 5.77 4.65
C GLU A 82 -12.37 5.98 6.15
N LYS A 83 -13.28 5.19 6.73
CA LYS A 83 -13.60 5.24 8.16
C LYS A 83 -12.38 4.95 9.03
N ILE A 84 -11.63 3.90 8.70
CA ILE A 84 -10.43 3.52 9.46
C ILE A 84 -9.36 4.60 9.33
N GLU A 85 -9.03 5.03 8.11
CA GLU A 85 -7.98 6.03 7.87
C GLU A 85 -8.31 7.38 8.53
N LYS A 86 -9.57 7.82 8.50
CA LYS A 86 -10.02 9.03 9.19
C LYS A 86 -9.97 8.92 10.72
N SER A 87 -10.25 7.75 11.29
CA SER A 87 -10.27 7.57 12.76
C SER A 87 -8.89 7.77 13.43
N VAL A 88 -7.82 7.61 12.65
CA VAL A 88 -6.43 7.77 13.10
C VAL A 88 -5.77 9.04 12.56
N GLN A 89 -6.46 9.76 11.67
CA GLN A 89 -5.98 11.00 11.07
C GLN A 89 -5.67 12.04 12.15
N GLY A 90 -4.53 12.72 12.00
CA GLY A 90 -4.03 13.72 12.96
C GLY A 90 -2.82 13.23 13.77
N ASN A 91 -2.67 11.93 13.97
CA ASN A 91 -1.49 11.37 14.66
C ASN A 91 -0.42 10.89 13.67
N PHE A 92 -0.83 10.30 12.55
CA PHE A 92 0.03 9.82 11.47
C PHE A 92 -0.85 9.55 10.23
N LEU A 93 -0.21 9.29 9.08
CA LEU A 93 -0.84 8.96 7.82
C LEU A 93 -0.98 7.44 7.68
N LEU A 94 -2.21 6.93 7.78
CA LEU A 94 -2.50 5.51 7.56
C LEU A 94 -3.02 5.28 6.13
N THR A 95 -2.48 4.27 5.45
CA THR A 95 -3.03 3.72 4.21
C THR A 95 -3.38 2.25 4.42
N THR A 96 -4.63 1.87 4.14
CA THR A 96 -5.15 0.53 4.45
C THR A 96 -5.53 -0.27 3.22
N ILE A 97 -5.04 -1.48 3.06
CA ILE A 97 -5.52 -2.44 2.06
C ILE A 97 -6.43 -3.43 2.79
N ILE A 98 -7.73 -3.36 2.53
CA ILE A 98 -8.71 -4.23 3.20
C ILE A 98 -9.02 -5.41 2.29
N LEU A 99 -8.95 -6.62 2.85
CA LEU A 99 -9.28 -7.87 2.18
C LEU A 99 -10.15 -8.73 3.09
N GLU A 100 -11.17 -9.37 2.53
CA GLU A 100 -11.88 -10.43 3.23
C GLU A 100 -10.99 -11.67 3.42
N ALA A 101 -11.11 -12.33 4.57
CA ALA A 101 -10.39 -13.55 4.89
C ALA A 101 -10.61 -14.65 3.84
N LYS A 102 -11.86 -14.84 3.39
CA LYS A 102 -12.19 -15.83 2.33
C LYS A 102 -11.46 -15.51 1.02
N ARG A 103 -11.39 -14.24 0.64
CA ARG A 103 -10.70 -13.80 -0.59
C ARG A 103 -9.19 -13.94 -0.46
N PHE A 104 -8.62 -13.53 0.67
CA PHE A 104 -7.19 -13.67 0.96
C PHE A 104 -6.75 -15.13 0.95
N ASN A 105 -7.54 -16.04 1.55
CA ASN A 105 -7.25 -17.47 1.52
C ASN A 105 -7.26 -18.04 0.09
N ARG A 106 -8.22 -17.62 -0.76
CA ARG A 106 -8.22 -18.01 -2.18
C ARG A 106 -6.97 -17.52 -2.91
N TYR A 107 -6.51 -16.31 -2.62
CA TYR A 107 -5.28 -15.75 -3.19
C TYR A 107 -4.04 -16.56 -2.78
N LEU A 108 -3.91 -16.95 -1.52
CA LEU A 108 -2.84 -17.84 -1.07
C LEU A 108 -2.89 -19.19 -1.79
N GLN A 109 -4.07 -19.78 -1.91
CA GLN A 109 -4.27 -21.07 -2.59
C GLN A 109 -4.03 -21.01 -4.10
N SER A 110 -4.25 -19.85 -4.74
CA SER A 110 -3.94 -19.66 -6.16
C SER A 110 -2.48 -19.32 -6.41
N GLY A 111 -1.70 -19.00 -5.38
CA GLY A 111 -0.30 -18.54 -5.49
C GLY A 111 -0.18 -17.08 -5.90
N ASP A 112 -1.18 -16.25 -5.58
CA ASP A 112 -1.20 -14.81 -5.88
C ASP A 112 0.01 -14.11 -5.24
N VAL A 113 0.74 -13.34 -6.05
CA VAL A 113 2.00 -12.69 -5.66
C VAL A 113 1.83 -11.82 -4.42
N PHE A 114 0.76 -11.02 -4.36
CA PHE A 114 0.54 -10.10 -3.26
C PHE A 114 0.28 -10.85 -1.96
N ALA A 115 -0.64 -11.81 -1.98
CA ALA A 115 -0.95 -12.60 -0.79
C ALA A 115 0.25 -13.45 -0.32
N CYS A 116 0.98 -14.09 -1.24
CA CYS A 116 2.17 -14.86 -0.92
C CYS A 116 3.28 -14.00 -0.30
N ASN A 117 3.49 -12.78 -0.82
CA ASN A 117 4.46 -11.83 -0.25
C ASN A 117 4.05 -11.38 1.16
N ILE A 118 2.76 -11.10 1.40
CA ILE A 118 2.27 -10.78 2.75
C ILE A 118 2.55 -11.96 3.69
N TYR A 119 2.15 -13.16 3.31
CA TYR A 119 2.30 -14.35 4.15
C TYR A 119 3.76 -14.64 4.52
N SER A 120 4.69 -14.44 3.58
CA SER A 120 6.10 -14.82 3.78
C SER A 120 6.99 -13.71 4.35
N LYS A 121 6.65 -12.43 4.11
CA LYS A 121 7.55 -11.29 4.40
C LYS A 121 6.97 -10.24 5.33
N ALA A 122 5.64 -10.09 5.41
CA ALA A 122 5.03 -9.01 6.18
C ALA A 122 5.05 -9.31 7.69
N VAL A 123 5.16 -8.25 8.50
CA VAL A 123 5.09 -8.37 9.96
C VAL A 123 3.63 -8.44 10.38
N GLU A 124 3.21 -9.54 11.00
CA GLU A 124 1.88 -9.67 11.59
C GLU A 124 1.84 -8.87 12.91
N VAL A 125 1.12 -7.75 12.91
CA VAL A 125 1.02 -6.85 14.09
C VAL A 125 -0.18 -7.14 14.96
N PHE A 126 -1.17 -7.86 14.43
CA PHE A 126 -2.36 -8.33 15.15
C PHE A 126 -2.88 -9.63 14.57
N VAL A 127 -3.29 -10.55 15.44
CA VAL A 127 -4.08 -11.74 15.10
C VAL A 127 -5.16 -11.92 16.15
N ASN A 128 -6.40 -12.08 15.71
CA ASN A 128 -7.50 -12.42 16.59
C ASN A 128 -7.38 -13.89 17.02
N SER A 129 -7.59 -14.18 18.31
CA SER A 129 -7.47 -15.52 18.88
C SER A 129 -8.38 -16.56 18.21
N ASN A 130 -9.51 -16.11 17.65
CA ASN A 130 -10.47 -16.96 16.96
C ASN A 130 -10.21 -17.07 15.45
N SER A 131 -9.20 -16.38 14.92
CA SER A 131 -8.89 -16.44 13.49
C SER A 131 -8.37 -17.81 13.09
N ARG A 132 -8.88 -18.32 11.98
CA ARG A 132 -8.40 -19.57 11.39
C ARG A 132 -6.93 -19.42 10.97
N ARG A 133 -6.21 -20.55 10.96
CA ARG A 133 -4.86 -20.60 10.38
C ARG A 133 -4.94 -20.29 8.89
N LEU A 134 -4.00 -19.47 8.41
CA LEU A 134 -3.87 -19.19 6.99
C LEU A 134 -3.48 -20.47 6.25
N PRO A 135 -4.04 -20.73 5.05
CA PRO A 135 -3.64 -21.87 4.25
C PRO A 135 -2.18 -21.70 3.81
N ILE A 136 -1.47 -22.82 3.64
CA ILE A 136 -0.12 -22.81 3.07
C ILE A 136 -0.23 -22.28 1.64
N PRO A 137 0.52 -21.23 1.27
CA PRO A 137 0.46 -20.67 -0.07
C PRO A 137 0.86 -21.70 -1.12
N LYS A 138 0.17 -21.68 -2.27
CA LYS A 138 0.58 -22.48 -3.42
C LYS A 138 1.91 -21.92 -3.94
N ASN A 139 2.93 -22.77 -3.93
CA ASN A 139 4.23 -22.43 -4.46
C ASN A 139 4.18 -22.48 -6.00
N LEU A 140 4.41 -21.35 -6.65
CA LEU A 140 4.57 -21.25 -8.10
C LEU A 140 6.05 -21.00 -8.40
N SER A 141 6.51 -21.42 -9.57
CA SER A 141 7.91 -21.24 -9.93
C SER A 141 8.27 -19.76 -10.10
N ASP A 142 9.51 -19.39 -9.80
CA ASP A 142 10.03 -18.04 -10.04
C ASP A 142 9.85 -17.61 -11.51
N GLN A 143 9.93 -18.56 -12.44
CA GLN A 143 9.68 -18.31 -13.85
C GLN A 143 8.23 -17.90 -14.12
N TYR A 144 7.25 -18.53 -13.45
CA TYR A 144 5.85 -18.13 -13.57
C TYR A 144 5.64 -16.69 -13.08
N TYR A 145 6.25 -16.32 -11.95
CA TYR A 145 6.17 -14.97 -11.42
C TYR A 145 6.82 -13.93 -12.34
N LYS A 146 7.97 -14.24 -12.93
CA LYS A 146 8.63 -13.36 -13.92
C LYS A 146 7.74 -13.12 -15.14
N ILE A 147 7.11 -14.16 -15.67
CA ILE A 147 6.18 -14.03 -16.80
C ILE A 147 4.99 -13.14 -16.43
N GLN A 148 4.35 -13.36 -15.28
CA GLN A 148 3.21 -12.56 -14.83
C GLN A 148 3.56 -11.06 -14.64
N ILE A 149 4.75 -10.78 -14.13
CA ILE A 149 5.27 -9.42 -13.98
C ILE A 149 5.47 -8.77 -15.35
N GLN A 150 6.11 -9.48 -16.28
CA GLN A 150 6.33 -8.99 -17.65
C GLN A 150 5.02 -8.72 -18.37
N GLU A 151 4.06 -9.65 -18.33
CA GLU A 151 2.73 -9.46 -18.92
C GLU A 151 2.02 -8.25 -18.33
N THR A 152 2.07 -8.09 -17.00
CA THR A 152 1.48 -6.95 -16.30
C THR A 152 2.14 -5.63 -16.74
N PHE A 153 3.47 -5.60 -16.82
CA PHE A 153 4.21 -4.44 -17.29
C PHE A 153 3.85 -4.09 -18.73
N HIS A 154 3.83 -5.07 -19.63
CA HIS A 154 3.51 -4.85 -21.04
C HIS A 154 2.09 -4.30 -21.22
N GLN A 155 1.11 -4.87 -20.52
CA GLN A 155 -0.28 -4.38 -20.55
C GLN A 155 -0.39 -2.95 -20.02
N GLY A 156 0.28 -2.65 -18.90
CA GLY A 156 0.30 -1.31 -18.32
C GLY A 156 0.97 -0.30 -19.25
N HIS A 157 2.16 -0.62 -19.75
CA HIS A 157 2.93 0.20 -20.67
C HIS A 157 2.15 0.53 -21.96
N ALA A 158 1.44 -0.47 -22.53
CA ALA A 158 0.60 -0.24 -23.70
C ALA A 158 -0.50 0.80 -23.43
N ARG A 159 -1.20 0.70 -22.29
CA ARG A 159 -2.24 1.66 -21.89
C ARG A 159 -1.67 3.07 -21.66
N ILE A 160 -0.55 3.16 -20.94
CA ILE A 160 0.14 4.42 -20.68
C ILE A 160 0.52 5.10 -22.01
N LYS A 161 1.10 4.34 -22.94
CA LYS A 161 1.45 4.84 -24.28
C LYS A 161 0.22 5.35 -25.04
N SER A 162 -0.90 4.64 -25.00
CA SER A 162 -2.14 5.09 -25.64
C SER A 162 -2.62 6.44 -25.10
N PHE A 163 -2.55 6.67 -23.78
CA PHE A 163 -2.93 7.96 -23.19
C PHE A 163 -1.94 9.08 -23.54
N PHE A 164 -0.64 8.81 -23.61
CA PHE A 164 0.34 9.80 -24.08
C PHE A 164 0.10 10.20 -25.54
N LEU A 165 -0.11 9.22 -26.44
CA LEU A 165 -0.45 9.50 -27.83
C LEU A 165 -1.75 10.30 -27.97
N GLY A 166 -2.73 10.03 -27.09
CA GLY A 166 -3.94 10.83 -27.00
C GLY A 166 -3.65 12.27 -26.60
N ALA A 167 -2.79 12.50 -25.60
CA ALA A 167 -2.37 13.84 -25.19
C ALA A 167 -1.69 14.60 -26.33
N ASP A 168 -0.74 13.98 -27.04
CA ASP A 168 -0.05 14.59 -28.19
C ASP A 168 -1.05 15.02 -29.27
N PHE A 169 -2.02 14.16 -29.59
CA PHE A 169 -3.08 14.46 -30.55
C PHE A 169 -3.89 15.71 -30.15
N PHE A 170 -4.26 15.86 -28.88
CA PHE A 170 -5.05 17.01 -28.43
C PHE A 170 -4.22 18.29 -28.31
N ILE A 171 -2.92 18.19 -28.04
CA ILE A 171 -1.99 19.33 -28.08
C ILE A 171 -1.95 19.92 -29.48
N GLU A 172 -1.81 19.09 -30.51
CA GLU A 172 -1.79 19.54 -31.92
C GLU A 172 -3.09 20.21 -32.34
N LYS A 173 -4.21 19.85 -31.71
CA LYS A 173 -5.54 20.47 -31.94
C LYS A 173 -5.79 21.73 -31.12
N GLY A 174 -4.88 22.10 -30.23
CA GLY A 174 -5.05 23.23 -29.31
C GLY A 174 -6.08 22.98 -28.20
N ASP A 175 -6.52 21.72 -27.99
CA ASP A 175 -7.44 21.36 -26.90
C ASP A 175 -6.64 20.99 -25.65
N PHE A 176 -6.24 22.03 -24.91
CA PHE A 176 -5.44 21.87 -23.70
C PHE A 176 -6.21 21.19 -22.55
N ASN A 177 -7.54 21.29 -22.53
CA ASN A 177 -8.35 20.62 -21.52
C ASN A 177 -8.31 19.11 -21.71
N MET A 178 -8.50 18.65 -22.95
CA MET A 178 -8.43 17.23 -23.26
C MET A 178 -7.00 16.69 -23.15
N THR A 179 -6.01 17.49 -23.52
CA THR A 179 -4.59 17.19 -23.27
C THR A 179 -4.35 16.87 -21.79
N LEU A 180 -4.76 17.78 -20.90
CA LEU A 180 -4.57 17.62 -19.45
C LEU A 180 -5.28 16.37 -18.92
N PHE A 181 -6.50 16.10 -19.42
CA PHE A 181 -7.23 14.90 -19.06
C PHE A 181 -6.48 13.62 -19.47
N MET A 182 -5.93 13.56 -20.69
CA MET A 182 -5.16 12.41 -21.16
C MET A 182 -3.87 12.21 -20.35
N LEU A 183 -3.16 13.28 -20.02
CA LEU A 183 -1.96 13.22 -19.17
C LEU A 183 -2.30 12.73 -17.75
N HIS A 184 -3.43 13.17 -17.19
CA HIS A 184 -3.90 12.68 -15.89
C HIS A 184 -4.14 11.16 -15.92
N GLN A 185 -4.81 10.66 -16.95
CA GLN A 185 -5.04 9.22 -17.13
C GLN A 185 -3.73 8.44 -17.34
N ALA A 186 -2.78 8.99 -18.10
CA ALA A 186 -1.45 8.40 -18.26
C ALA A 186 -0.75 8.24 -16.90
N PHE A 187 -0.76 9.29 -16.07
CA PHE A 187 -0.15 9.28 -14.75
C PHE A 187 -0.85 8.28 -13.80
N GLU A 188 -2.18 8.21 -13.82
CA GLU A 188 -2.92 7.21 -13.07
C GLU A 188 -2.51 5.78 -13.46
N GLN A 189 -2.44 5.48 -14.76
CA GLN A 189 -2.03 4.15 -15.25
C GLN A 189 -0.58 3.83 -14.92
N ILE A 190 0.32 4.82 -14.89
CA ILE A 190 1.71 4.65 -14.43
C ILE A 190 1.71 4.13 -12.99
N LEU A 191 0.99 4.80 -12.09
CA LEU A 191 0.95 4.40 -10.68
C LEU A 191 0.30 3.03 -10.48
N ILE A 192 -0.82 2.76 -11.17
CA ILE A 192 -1.48 1.45 -11.11
C ILE A 192 -0.54 0.33 -11.58
N THR A 193 0.17 0.56 -12.68
CA THR A 193 1.12 -0.42 -13.24
C THR A 193 2.29 -0.64 -12.29
N LEU A 194 2.88 0.43 -11.75
CA LEU A 194 3.96 0.36 -10.77
C LEU A 194 3.54 -0.43 -9.54
N ILE A 195 2.34 -0.16 -9.01
CA ILE A 195 1.78 -0.87 -7.86
C ILE A 195 1.65 -2.36 -8.15
N LYS A 196 1.04 -2.71 -9.28
CA LYS A 196 0.76 -4.09 -9.65
C LYS A 196 2.03 -4.88 -9.97
N VAL A 197 3.01 -4.27 -10.66
CA VAL A 197 4.30 -4.90 -10.96
C VAL A 197 5.11 -5.13 -9.69
N GLY A 198 5.23 -4.12 -8.83
CA GLY A 198 6.12 -4.20 -7.67
C GLY A 198 5.55 -4.99 -6.48
N SER A 199 4.23 -5.08 -6.35
CA SER A 199 3.60 -5.76 -5.21
C SER A 199 2.69 -6.92 -5.58
N GLY A 200 2.27 -7.03 -6.85
CA GLY A 200 1.17 -7.92 -7.26
C GLY A 200 -0.23 -7.37 -6.91
N PHE A 201 -0.32 -6.26 -6.16
CA PHE A 201 -1.59 -5.71 -5.70
C PHE A 201 -2.39 -5.08 -6.84
N ARG A 202 -3.68 -5.44 -6.92
CA ARG A 202 -4.64 -4.84 -7.86
C ARG A 202 -5.45 -3.76 -7.15
N THR A 203 -5.03 -2.51 -7.32
CA THR A 203 -5.79 -1.36 -6.83
C THR A 203 -7.09 -1.19 -7.60
N THR A 204 -8.15 -0.77 -6.90
CA THR A 204 -9.46 -0.41 -7.47
C THR A 204 -9.76 1.07 -7.28
N THR A 205 -8.79 1.87 -6.82
CA THR A 205 -8.95 3.31 -6.61
C THR A 205 -8.41 4.11 -7.79
N HIS A 206 -9.14 5.17 -8.13
CA HIS A 206 -8.71 6.22 -9.07
C HIS A 206 -8.21 7.47 -8.32
N ASN A 207 -8.15 7.43 -6.98
CA ASN A 207 -7.67 8.56 -6.20
C ASN A 207 -6.15 8.65 -6.29
N LEU A 208 -5.65 9.68 -6.99
CA LEU A 208 -4.23 9.86 -7.24
C LEU A 208 -3.39 9.98 -5.97
N SER A 209 -3.90 10.69 -4.95
CA SER A 209 -3.21 10.83 -3.66
C SER A 209 -3.00 9.46 -3.00
N ARG A 210 -4.00 8.58 -3.08
CA ARG A 210 -3.92 7.22 -2.56
C ARG A 210 -2.99 6.34 -3.40
N LEU A 211 -3.04 6.45 -4.72
CA LEU A 211 -2.13 5.73 -5.62
C LEU A 211 -0.67 6.11 -5.32
N LEU A 212 -0.38 7.40 -5.08
CA LEU A 212 0.95 7.86 -4.70
C LEU A 212 1.44 7.25 -3.37
N ARG A 213 0.57 7.18 -2.36
CA ARG A 213 0.91 6.53 -1.08
C ARG A 213 1.19 5.05 -1.24
N LEU A 214 0.40 4.35 -2.06
CA LEU A 214 0.60 2.94 -2.35
C LEU A 214 1.88 2.69 -3.18
N SER A 215 2.18 3.54 -4.16
CA SER A 215 3.40 3.41 -4.96
C SER A 215 4.66 3.69 -4.14
N ALA A 216 4.59 4.59 -3.15
CA ALA A 216 5.71 4.86 -2.26
C ALA A 216 6.20 3.62 -1.49
N MET A 217 5.33 2.61 -1.29
CA MET A 217 5.72 1.31 -0.71
C MET A 217 6.76 0.55 -1.55
N ILE A 218 6.71 0.73 -2.87
CA ILE A 218 7.41 -0.14 -3.84
C ILE A 218 8.74 0.46 -4.27
N CYS A 219 8.88 1.79 -4.24
CA CYS A 219 10.09 2.48 -4.68
C CYS A 219 11.31 2.30 -3.75
N TYR A 220 11.26 1.40 -2.76
CA TYR A 220 12.31 1.19 -1.75
C TYR A 220 12.99 -0.19 -1.79
N GLU A 221 12.96 -0.90 -2.91
CA GLU A 221 13.97 -1.94 -3.19
C GLU A 221 15.12 -1.31 -3.98
N ASN A 222 16.10 -0.75 -3.26
CA ASN A 222 17.38 -0.37 -3.84
C ASN A 222 18.18 -1.64 -4.17
N SER A 223 18.61 -1.67 -5.43
CA SER A 223 19.91 -2.12 -5.97
C SER A 223 20.91 -2.69 -4.96
#